data_AF-A0A521YJM2-F1
#
_entry.id   AF-A0A521YJM2-F1
#
_cell.length_a   1.000
_cell.length_b   1.000
_cell.length_c   1.000
_cell.angle_alpha   90.00
_cell.angle_beta   90.00
_cell.angle_gamma   90.00
#
_symmetry.space_group_name_H-M   'P 1'
#
loop_
_entity.id
_entity.type
_entity.pdbx_description
1 polymer ?
#
loop_
_entity_poly.entity_id
_entity_poly.type
_entity_poly.pdbx_seq_one_letter_code
_entity_poly.pdbx_strand_id
1 'polypeptide(L)'
;MSRSTVHVARSAAPLKPLRWLLAAAVAAGGLLAWWSSASRQEPESRSAEGTAFAWNRPGAATTDLADAVRDSGVLNLTREQAEQQQMQAAKAAERQVGALPLTGPVTERPAYVSELEWSALRQAAAMRPDSTGELTRMVNHLRFMKHLELWRGLAPADAPRRQAVAQALLDELPARVGNSEIGRTEAVTLQSALLADLVADPAERARRVETEGKRLVGPSGDPDGGSASGRG
;
A
#
# COMPACT_ATOMS: atom_id res chain seq x y z
N MET A 1 20.65 -0.89 59.59
CA MET A 1 19.44 -0.17 59.11
C MET A 1 19.48 -0.20 57.58
N SER A 2 18.52 -0.89 56.98
CA SER A 2 18.40 -1.14 55.54
C SER A 2 18.04 0.11 54.76
N ARG A 3 18.52 0.20 53.50
CA ARG A 3 17.75 0.64 52.33
C ARG A 3 18.50 0.29 51.05
N SER A 4 18.21 -0.90 50.54
CA SER A 4 18.44 -1.29 49.15
C SER A 4 17.62 -0.40 48.23
N THR A 5 18.24 0.18 47.20
CA THR A 5 17.51 0.74 46.06
C THR A 5 17.97 0.01 44.81
N VAL A 6 17.09 -0.86 44.34
CA VAL A 6 17.17 -1.58 43.07
C VAL A 6 16.82 -0.60 41.98
N HIS A 7 17.74 -0.33 41.05
CA HIS A 7 17.40 0.32 39.80
C HIS A 7 16.74 -0.71 38.88
N VAL A 8 15.42 -0.55 38.70
CA VAL A 8 14.60 -1.31 37.76
C VAL A 8 15.12 -1.05 36.34
N ALA A 9 15.55 -2.12 35.68
CA ALA A 9 15.92 -2.13 34.28
C ALA A 9 14.71 -1.74 33.40
N ARG A 10 14.90 -0.76 32.52
CA ARG A 10 13.98 -0.45 31.42
C ARG A 10 14.05 -1.58 30.40
N SER A 11 13.16 -2.56 30.50
CA SER A 11 12.89 -3.51 29.43
C SER A 11 11.91 -2.89 28.43
N ALA A 12 12.44 -2.22 27.40
CA ALA A 12 11.66 -1.96 26.19
C ALA A 12 11.57 -3.28 25.41
N ALA A 13 10.39 -3.89 25.38
CA ALA A 13 10.15 -5.11 24.63
C ALA A 13 10.35 -4.84 23.12
N PRO A 14 11.00 -5.76 22.36
CA PRO A 14 11.07 -5.62 20.92
C PRO A 14 9.67 -5.82 20.32
N LEU A 15 9.18 -4.80 19.62
CA LEU A 15 7.97 -4.88 18.79
C LEU A 15 8.18 -5.98 17.75
N LYS A 16 7.32 -6.99 17.74
CA LYS A 16 7.32 -8.06 16.73
C LYS A 16 6.90 -7.45 15.39
N PRO A 17 7.72 -7.50 14.32
CA PRO A 17 7.24 -7.13 12.99
C PRO A 17 6.14 -8.11 12.57
N LEU A 18 4.96 -7.57 12.31
CA LEU A 18 3.79 -8.34 11.91
C LEU A 18 4.03 -8.90 10.50
N ARG A 19 4.21 -10.21 10.43
CA ARG A 19 4.43 -10.98 9.22
C ARG A 19 3.27 -10.79 8.24
N TRP A 20 3.53 -10.17 7.10
CA TRP A 20 2.80 -10.45 5.86
C TRP A 20 3.76 -11.03 4.84
N LEU A 21 4.00 -12.33 4.97
CA LEU A 21 4.35 -13.21 3.85
C LEU A 21 3.17 -14.17 3.69
N LEU A 22 2.65 -14.26 2.47
CA LEU A 22 1.95 -15.43 1.90
C LEU A 22 0.86 -16.05 2.79
N ALA A 23 -0.39 -15.68 2.53
CA ALA A 23 -1.53 -16.51 2.95
C ALA A 23 -2.35 -16.92 1.72
N ALA A 24 -1.84 -17.93 1.02
CA ALA A 24 -2.72 -18.96 0.49
C ALA A 24 -3.05 -19.94 1.64
N ALA A 25 -4.35 -20.10 1.89
CA ALA A 25 -5.02 -21.20 2.58
C ALA A 25 -4.77 -21.47 4.09
N VAL A 26 -5.85 -21.19 4.84
CA VAL A 26 -6.44 -21.94 5.98
C VAL A 26 -5.64 -22.08 7.28
N ALA A 27 -6.03 -21.32 8.31
CA ALA A 27 -6.58 -21.87 9.56
C ALA A 27 -7.04 -20.78 10.54
N ALA A 28 -8.33 -20.85 10.88
CA ALA A 28 -8.96 -20.58 12.17
C ALA A 28 -8.61 -19.31 12.98
N GLY A 29 -9.63 -18.47 13.13
CA GLY A 29 -10.16 -18.21 14.47
C GLY A 29 -9.81 -16.86 15.10
N GLY A 30 -10.52 -15.83 14.67
CA GLY A 30 -10.88 -14.72 15.57
C GLY A 30 -9.98 -13.50 15.47
N LEU A 31 -10.26 -12.63 14.50
CA LEU A 31 -10.14 -11.15 14.59
C LEU A 31 -10.92 -10.49 13.41
N LEU A 32 -12.08 -11.07 13.04
CA LEU A 32 -12.90 -10.69 11.87
C LEU A 32 -14.17 -9.88 12.25
N ALA A 33 -14.08 -8.96 13.20
CA ALA A 33 -15.28 -8.27 13.71
C ALA A 33 -15.62 -6.93 13.04
N TRP A 34 -14.81 -6.41 12.09
CA TRP A 34 -15.07 -5.08 11.53
C TRP A 34 -15.02 -4.97 10.00
N TRP A 35 -15.24 -6.10 9.30
CA TRP A 35 -15.35 -6.11 7.83
C TRP A 35 -16.64 -6.76 7.30
N SER A 36 -17.50 -7.30 8.16
CA SER A 36 -18.65 -8.13 7.75
C SER A 36 -20.02 -7.44 7.72
N SER A 37 -20.11 -6.11 7.90
CA SER A 37 -21.41 -5.42 7.92
C SER A 37 -21.83 -4.75 6.61
N ALA A 38 -21.01 -4.80 5.55
CA ALA A 38 -21.31 -4.06 4.30
C ALA A 38 -21.76 -4.91 3.11
N SER A 39 -21.97 -6.23 3.24
CA SER A 39 -22.44 -7.07 2.14
C SER A 39 -23.62 -7.95 2.55
N ARG A 40 -24.68 -7.33 3.09
CA ARG A 40 -26.03 -7.91 3.04
C ARG A 40 -26.91 -7.06 2.14
N GLN A 41 -26.80 -7.34 0.86
CA GLN A 41 -27.85 -7.23 -0.15
C GLN A 41 -27.43 -8.14 -1.31
N GLU A 42 -27.90 -9.39 -1.31
CA GLU A 42 -28.19 -10.06 -2.58
C GLU A 42 -29.49 -9.45 -3.13
N PRO A 43 -29.56 -9.21 -4.44
CA PRO A 43 -30.34 -10.17 -5.22
C PRO A 43 -29.69 -10.56 -6.56
N GLU A 44 -29.91 -11.83 -6.88
CA GLU A 44 -30.08 -12.44 -8.22
C GLU A 44 -28.94 -12.33 -9.24
N SER A 45 -28.26 -13.48 -9.40
CA SER A 45 -27.91 -14.12 -10.67
C SER A 45 -27.97 -13.27 -11.94
N ARG A 46 -26.87 -12.61 -12.24
CA ARG A 46 -26.41 -12.46 -13.63
C ARG A 46 -25.00 -13.00 -13.72
N SER A 47 -24.82 -13.95 -14.62
CA SER A 47 -23.51 -14.37 -15.12
C SER A 47 -22.78 -13.14 -15.65
N ALA A 48 -21.99 -12.49 -14.79
CA ALA A 48 -20.97 -11.57 -15.23
C ALA A 48 -19.72 -12.41 -15.48
N GLU A 49 -19.27 -12.44 -16.73
CA GLU A 49 -17.88 -12.67 -17.07
C GLU A 49 -17.04 -11.61 -16.34
N GLY A 50 -16.79 -11.85 -15.06
CA GLY A 50 -15.82 -11.10 -14.28
C GLY A 50 -14.46 -11.52 -14.79
N THR A 51 -13.79 -10.61 -15.50
CA THR A 51 -12.37 -10.71 -15.83
C THR A 51 -11.59 -10.85 -14.52
N ALA A 52 -11.39 -12.09 -14.10
CA ALA A 52 -10.48 -12.45 -13.04
C ALA A 52 -9.10 -11.93 -13.43
N PHE A 53 -8.50 -11.11 -12.55
CA PHE A 53 -7.14 -10.60 -12.69
C PHE A 53 -6.18 -11.74 -13.05
N ALA A 54 -5.36 -11.51 -14.07
CA ALA A 54 -4.53 -12.50 -14.76
C ALA A 54 -3.31 -13.02 -13.96
N TRP A 55 -3.46 -13.28 -12.65
CA TRP A 55 -2.46 -14.04 -11.89
C TRP A 55 -2.50 -15.55 -12.20
N ASN A 56 -3.49 -16.01 -12.97
CA ASN A 56 -3.79 -17.43 -13.14
C ASN A 56 -3.77 -17.90 -14.60
N ARG A 57 -3.00 -17.26 -15.49
CA ARG A 57 -2.79 -17.76 -16.85
C ARG A 57 -1.43 -18.45 -16.96
N PRO A 58 -1.36 -19.79 -17.00
CA PRO A 58 -0.11 -20.48 -17.29
C PRO A 58 0.16 -20.44 -18.79
N GLY A 59 1.37 -20.04 -19.16
CA GLY A 59 1.95 -20.29 -20.48
C GLY A 59 2.27 -19.03 -21.28
N ALA A 60 3.48 -18.50 -21.10
CA ALA A 60 4.30 -17.88 -22.18
C ALA A 60 5.68 -17.37 -21.71
N ALA A 61 5.95 -17.22 -20.41
CA ALA A 61 7.18 -16.55 -19.93
C ALA A 61 8.00 -17.35 -18.89
N THR A 62 7.97 -18.68 -18.90
CA THR A 62 8.53 -19.48 -17.79
C THR A 62 10.07 -19.55 -17.77
N THR A 63 10.73 -19.43 -18.92
CA THR A 63 12.21 -19.55 -18.98
C THR A 63 12.89 -18.23 -18.54
N ASP A 64 12.43 -17.10 -19.05
CA ASP A 64 12.94 -15.76 -18.68
C ASP A 64 12.70 -15.44 -17.18
N LEU A 65 11.59 -15.94 -16.64
CA LEU A 65 11.22 -15.82 -15.23
C LEU A 65 12.21 -16.49 -14.27
N ALA A 66 12.60 -17.73 -14.57
CA ALA A 66 13.51 -18.48 -13.72
C ALA A 66 14.92 -17.87 -13.73
N ASP A 67 15.34 -17.33 -14.87
CA ASP A 67 16.66 -16.74 -15.03
C ASP A 67 16.75 -15.35 -14.38
N ALA A 68 15.73 -14.50 -14.50
CA ALA A 68 15.69 -13.21 -13.79
C ALA A 68 15.70 -13.37 -12.25
N VAL A 69 15.02 -14.40 -11.72
CA VAL A 69 14.99 -14.72 -10.29
C VAL A 69 16.31 -15.34 -9.80
N ARG A 70 16.99 -16.12 -10.66
CA ARG A 70 18.33 -16.65 -10.37
C ARG A 70 19.39 -15.54 -10.37
N ASP A 71 19.36 -14.66 -11.37
CA ASP A 71 20.32 -13.57 -11.55
C ASP A 71 20.23 -12.52 -10.43
N SER A 72 19.04 -12.31 -9.88
CA SER A 72 18.85 -11.44 -8.72
C SER A 72 19.33 -12.05 -7.39
N GLY A 73 19.84 -13.29 -7.38
CA GLY A 73 20.40 -13.96 -6.20
C GLY A 73 19.37 -14.27 -5.10
N VAL A 74 18.09 -13.97 -5.33
CA VAL A 74 17.02 -14.08 -4.32
C VAL A 74 16.77 -15.51 -3.87
N LEU A 75 17.02 -16.49 -4.74
CA LEU A 75 16.89 -17.92 -4.43
C LEU A 75 17.93 -18.42 -3.42
N ASN A 76 18.99 -17.64 -3.19
CA ASN A 76 20.07 -17.99 -2.25
C ASN A 76 19.93 -17.31 -0.89
N LEU A 77 18.90 -16.48 -0.68
CA LEU A 77 18.68 -15.80 0.59
C LEU A 77 18.10 -16.75 1.63
N THR A 78 18.71 -16.77 2.81
CA THR A 78 18.08 -17.42 3.96
C THR A 78 16.84 -16.62 4.39
N ARG A 79 15.91 -17.27 5.09
CA ARG A 79 14.75 -16.61 5.68
C ARG A 79 15.15 -15.39 6.52
N GLU A 80 16.18 -15.55 7.34
CA GLU A 80 16.69 -14.49 8.23
C GLU A 80 17.22 -13.29 7.42
N GLN A 81 17.96 -13.54 6.34
CA GLN A 81 18.45 -12.49 5.46
C GLN A 81 17.30 -11.77 4.74
N ALA A 82 16.30 -12.49 4.26
CA ALA A 82 15.11 -11.89 3.63
C ALA A 82 14.33 -11.02 4.64
N GLU A 83 14.16 -11.49 5.87
CA GLU A 83 13.53 -10.72 6.95
C GLU A 83 14.35 -9.45 7.27
N GLN A 84 15.68 -9.56 7.34
CA GLN A 84 16.57 -8.41 7.54
C GLN A 84 16.47 -7.38 6.40
N GLN A 85 16.49 -7.82 5.14
CA GLN A 85 16.31 -6.93 4.00
C GLN A 85 14.95 -6.22 4.04
N GLN A 86 13.89 -6.94 4.39
CA GLN A 86 12.56 -6.36 4.49
C GLN A 86 12.48 -5.29 5.58
N MET A 87 13.09 -5.55 6.75
CA MET A 87 13.18 -4.56 7.83
C MET A 87 13.98 -3.32 7.40
N GLN A 88 15.10 -3.50 6.70
CA GLN A 88 15.90 -2.39 6.19
C GLN A 88 15.13 -1.55 5.17
N ALA A 89 14.41 -2.21 4.26
CA ALA A 89 13.56 -1.57 3.26
C ALA A 89 12.40 -0.80 3.91
N ALA A 90 11.75 -1.38 4.93
CA ALA A 90 10.72 -0.68 5.72
C ALA A 90 11.30 0.57 6.40
N LYS A 91 12.45 0.45 7.05
CA LYS A 91 13.15 1.59 7.70
C LYS A 91 13.59 2.65 6.69
N ALA A 92 13.91 2.26 5.46
CA ALA A 92 14.15 3.20 4.37
C ALA A 92 12.86 3.90 3.90
N ALA A 93 11.71 3.20 3.85
CA ALA A 93 10.41 3.81 3.57
C ALA A 93 10.03 4.85 4.62
N GLU A 94 10.28 4.57 5.92
CA GLU A 94 10.03 5.52 7.02
C GLU A 94 10.76 6.85 6.82
N ARG A 95 11.97 6.83 6.27
CA ARG A 95 12.76 8.05 5.97
C ARG A 95 12.21 8.85 4.80
N GLN A 96 11.30 8.28 4.01
CA GLN A 96 10.66 8.89 2.85
C GLN A 96 9.27 9.44 3.17
N VAL A 97 8.84 9.47 4.43
CA VAL A 97 7.57 10.10 4.82
C VAL A 97 7.59 11.58 4.42
N GLY A 98 6.60 12.00 3.64
CA GLY A 98 6.51 13.35 3.09
C GLY A 98 7.33 13.61 1.82
N ALA A 99 8.08 12.63 1.32
CA ALA A 99 8.76 12.74 0.04
C ALA A 99 7.76 12.62 -1.12
N LEU A 100 7.96 13.43 -2.17
CA LEU A 100 7.11 13.38 -3.36
C LEU A 100 7.15 11.99 -4.03
N PRO A 101 6.05 11.55 -4.66
CA PRO A 101 6.05 10.34 -5.49
C PRO A 101 7.06 10.44 -6.64
N LEU A 102 7.54 9.28 -7.09
CA LEU A 102 8.36 9.21 -8.30
C LEU A 102 7.48 9.53 -9.53
N THR A 103 7.93 10.46 -10.37
CA THR A 103 7.18 10.90 -11.56
C THR A 103 7.80 10.45 -12.89
N GLY A 104 9.04 9.93 -12.84
CA GLY A 104 9.78 9.45 -14.00
C GLY A 104 10.04 7.94 -13.96
N PRO A 105 10.63 7.39 -15.04
CA PRO A 105 10.90 5.96 -15.16
C PRO A 105 11.83 5.48 -14.05
N VAL A 106 11.42 4.44 -13.33
CA VAL A 106 12.26 3.77 -12.32
C VAL A 106 13.13 2.72 -12.99
N THR A 107 14.44 3.01 -13.08
CA THR A 107 15.43 2.09 -13.68
C THR A 107 16.23 1.32 -12.63
N GLU A 108 16.30 1.85 -11.40
CA GLU A 108 17.08 1.28 -10.30
C GLU A 108 16.19 0.98 -9.10
N ARG A 109 16.60 -0.03 -8.30
CA ARG A 109 15.87 -0.42 -7.09
C ARG A 109 15.95 0.70 -6.04
N PRO A 110 14.83 1.29 -5.61
CA PRO A 110 14.85 2.24 -4.50
C PRO A 110 15.22 1.55 -3.19
N ALA A 111 15.91 2.25 -2.30
CA ALA A 111 16.37 1.70 -1.01
C ALA A 111 15.23 1.17 -0.12
N TYR A 112 14.00 1.62 -0.33
CA TYR A 112 12.80 1.17 0.39
C TYR A 112 12.13 -0.06 -0.21
N VAL A 113 12.71 -0.66 -1.24
CA VAL A 113 12.24 -1.90 -1.90
C VAL A 113 13.29 -2.98 -1.66
N SER A 114 12.93 -4.13 -1.10
CA SER A 114 13.86 -5.27 -0.92
C SER A 114 14.19 -5.93 -2.27
N GLU A 115 15.23 -6.75 -2.34
CA GLU A 115 15.59 -7.44 -3.60
C GLU A 115 14.47 -8.35 -4.09
N LEU A 116 13.80 -9.03 -3.16
CA LEU A 116 12.65 -9.88 -3.46
C LEU A 116 11.47 -9.07 -4.01
N GLU A 117 11.12 -7.97 -3.35
CA GLU A 117 10.06 -7.08 -3.83
C GLU A 117 10.42 -6.51 -5.21
N TRP A 118 11.67 -6.10 -5.40
CA TRP A 118 12.12 -5.51 -6.67
C TRP A 118 12.04 -6.50 -7.83
N SER A 119 12.49 -7.74 -7.61
CA SER A 119 12.38 -8.81 -8.61
C SER A 119 10.92 -9.06 -8.99
N ALA A 120 10.03 -9.18 -7.99
CA ALA A 120 8.60 -9.38 -8.21
C ALA A 120 7.94 -8.20 -8.95
N LEU A 121 8.26 -6.96 -8.58
CA LEU A 121 7.73 -5.76 -9.22
C LEU A 121 8.14 -5.65 -10.69
N ARG A 122 9.42 -5.88 -11.01
CA ARG A 122 9.91 -5.86 -12.39
C ARG A 122 9.22 -6.91 -13.25
N GLN A 123 9.04 -8.12 -12.73
CA GLN A 123 8.35 -9.20 -13.45
C GLN A 123 6.88 -8.85 -13.72
N ALA A 124 6.17 -8.36 -12.70
CA ALA A 124 4.78 -7.97 -12.86
C ALA A 124 4.62 -6.83 -13.87
N ALA A 125 5.52 -5.86 -13.85
CA ALA A 125 5.51 -4.73 -14.78
C ALA A 125 5.82 -5.16 -16.23
N ALA A 126 6.72 -6.14 -16.43
CA ALA A 126 7.06 -6.65 -17.76
C ALA A 126 5.88 -7.31 -18.49
N MET A 127 4.83 -7.74 -17.76
CA MET A 127 3.61 -8.30 -18.35
C MET A 127 2.64 -7.24 -18.90
N ARG A 128 2.95 -5.95 -18.78
CA ARG A 128 2.09 -4.84 -19.20
C ARG A 128 2.64 -4.13 -20.43
N PRO A 129 1.77 -3.59 -21.31
CA PRO A 129 2.23 -2.86 -22.51
C PRO A 129 3.13 -1.66 -22.20
N ASP A 130 2.83 -0.91 -21.13
CA ASP A 130 3.69 0.14 -20.59
C ASP A 130 4.41 -0.36 -19.34
N SER A 131 5.46 -1.16 -19.53
CA SER A 131 6.19 -1.79 -18.43
C SER A 131 6.92 -0.78 -17.54
N THR A 132 7.41 0.32 -18.11
CA THR A 132 8.20 1.32 -17.36
C THR A 132 7.30 2.23 -16.53
N GLY A 133 6.18 2.69 -17.10
CA GLY A 133 5.16 3.41 -16.35
C GLY A 133 4.56 2.54 -15.26
N GLU A 134 4.27 1.27 -15.56
CA GLU A 134 3.75 0.32 -14.58
C GLU A 134 4.72 0.08 -13.42
N LEU A 135 6.02 -0.12 -13.69
CA LEU A 135 7.01 -0.32 -12.63
C LEU A 135 7.06 0.89 -11.69
N THR A 136 7.07 2.10 -12.25
CA THR A 136 7.03 3.35 -11.49
C THR A 136 5.79 3.44 -10.61
N ARG A 137 4.63 3.12 -11.19
CA ARG A 137 3.35 3.07 -10.49
C ARG A 137 3.38 2.10 -9.31
N MET A 138 3.82 0.86 -9.54
CA MET A 138 3.84 -0.18 -8.51
C MET A 138 4.86 0.11 -7.39
N VAL A 139 6.01 0.71 -7.72
CA VAL A 139 7.01 1.15 -6.73
C VAL A 139 6.44 2.24 -5.81
N ASN A 140 5.73 3.20 -6.38
CA ASN A 140 5.05 4.24 -5.60
C ASN A 140 3.93 3.64 -4.73
N HIS A 141 3.17 2.68 -5.26
CA HIS A 141 2.15 1.96 -4.50
C HIS A 141 2.76 1.20 -3.30
N LEU A 142 3.87 0.50 -3.52
CA LEU A 142 4.57 -0.22 -2.45
C LEU A 142 5.01 0.75 -1.33
N ARG A 143 5.53 1.93 -1.68
CA ARG A 143 5.91 2.95 -0.69
C ARG A 143 4.70 3.40 0.13
N PHE A 144 3.57 3.68 -0.53
CA PHE A 144 2.31 4.01 0.13
C PHE A 144 1.89 2.91 1.11
N MET A 145 1.94 1.64 0.71
CA MET A 145 1.58 0.52 1.58
C MET A 145 2.49 0.39 2.81
N LYS A 146 3.79 0.64 2.65
CA LYS A 146 4.74 0.67 3.78
C LYS A 146 4.46 1.83 4.73
N HIS A 147 4.09 3.00 4.22
CA HIS A 147 3.65 4.12 5.07
C HIS A 147 2.34 3.82 5.79
N LEU A 148 1.41 3.12 5.14
CA LEU A 148 0.14 2.72 5.75
C LEU A 148 0.37 1.74 6.91
N GLU A 149 1.27 0.77 6.72
CA GLU A 149 1.70 -0.14 7.78
C GLU A 149 2.37 0.60 8.94
N LEU A 150 3.29 1.52 8.63
CA LEU A 150 3.94 2.38 9.62
C LEU A 150 2.88 3.15 10.44
N TRP A 151 1.94 3.82 9.79
CA TRP A 151 0.88 4.57 10.48
C TRP A 151 0.02 3.67 11.38
N ARG A 152 -0.34 2.46 10.91
CA ARG A 152 -1.09 1.48 11.72
C ARG A 152 -0.30 0.94 12.91
N GLY A 153 1.02 0.86 12.80
CA GLY A 153 1.92 0.37 13.85
C GLY A 153 2.33 1.42 14.89
N LEU A 154 2.19 2.72 14.60
CA LEU A 154 2.56 3.80 15.51
C LEU A 154 1.59 3.91 16.69
N ALA A 155 2.13 4.01 17.90
CA ALA A 155 1.35 4.19 19.12
C ALA A 155 0.73 5.61 19.18
N PRO A 156 -0.38 5.81 19.90
CA PRO A 156 -0.94 7.14 20.12
C PRO A 156 0.04 8.13 20.80
N ALA A 157 0.98 7.62 21.58
CA ALA A 157 2.02 8.43 22.22
C ALA A 157 3.01 9.06 21.20
N ASP A 158 3.11 8.50 19.99
CA ASP A 158 3.93 9.02 18.89
C ASP A 158 3.15 10.01 18.02
N ALA A 159 2.25 10.81 18.62
CA ALA A 159 1.28 11.64 17.91
C ALA A 159 1.89 12.50 16.77
N PRO A 160 3.02 13.22 16.95
CA PRO A 160 3.61 14.01 15.85
C PRO A 160 4.04 13.15 14.66
N ARG A 161 4.62 11.97 14.94
CA ARG A 161 5.05 11.04 13.90
C ARG A 161 3.85 10.42 13.20
N ARG A 162 2.82 10.03 13.96
CA ARG A 162 1.57 9.48 13.44
C ARG A 162 0.87 10.48 12.52
N GLN A 163 0.83 11.76 12.90
CA GLN A 163 0.30 12.85 12.09
C GLN A 163 1.09 13.08 10.80
N ALA A 164 2.42 13.09 10.86
CA ALA A 164 3.25 13.25 9.66
C ALA A 164 3.01 12.14 8.62
N VAL A 165 2.92 10.89 9.07
CA VAL A 165 2.62 9.75 8.18
C VAL A 165 1.18 9.84 7.68
N ALA A 166 0.23 10.21 8.54
CA ALA A 166 -1.18 10.35 8.15
C ALA A 166 -1.38 11.41 7.06
N GLN A 167 -0.66 12.54 7.15
CA GLN A 167 -0.71 13.59 6.14
C GLN A 167 -0.12 13.10 4.82
N ALA A 168 1.04 12.44 4.83
CA ALA A 168 1.64 11.88 3.61
C ALA A 168 0.72 10.86 2.91
N LEU A 169 0.08 9.97 3.69
CA LEU A 169 -0.89 9.02 3.15
C LEU A 169 -2.10 9.70 2.53
N LEU A 170 -2.63 10.73 3.19
CA LEU A 170 -3.78 11.49 2.69
C LEU A 170 -3.45 12.21 1.37
N ASP A 171 -2.25 12.75 1.25
CA ASP A 171 -1.80 13.46 0.04
C ASP A 171 -1.64 12.53 -1.16
N GLU A 172 -1.17 11.30 -0.94
CA GLU A 172 -1.01 10.29 -1.99
C GLU A 172 -2.31 9.56 -2.37
N LEU A 173 -3.30 9.52 -1.47
CA LEU A 173 -4.51 8.72 -1.62
C LEU A 173 -5.29 8.96 -2.94
N PRO A 174 -5.47 10.20 -3.44
CA PRO A 174 -6.15 10.43 -4.71
C PRO A 174 -5.47 9.74 -5.90
N ALA A 175 -4.14 9.72 -5.93
CA ALA A 175 -3.40 9.04 -6.99
C ALA A 175 -3.61 7.51 -6.93
N ARG A 176 -3.70 6.94 -5.72
CA ARG A 176 -4.01 5.50 -5.52
C ARG A 176 -5.40 5.14 -6.04
N VAL A 177 -6.38 6.02 -5.81
CA VAL A 177 -7.73 5.85 -6.36
C VAL A 177 -7.73 6.00 -7.88
N GLY A 178 -7.08 7.04 -8.42
CA GLY A 178 -6.98 7.27 -9.86
C GLY A 178 -6.32 6.11 -10.62
N ASN A 179 -5.31 5.48 -10.00
CA ASN A 179 -4.63 4.31 -10.54
C ASN A 179 -5.38 2.98 -10.32
N SER A 180 -6.58 3.01 -9.73
CA SER A 180 -7.36 1.81 -9.35
C SER A 180 -6.63 0.86 -8.39
N GLU A 181 -5.70 1.39 -7.59
CA GLU A 181 -4.95 0.64 -6.57
C GLU A 181 -5.72 0.53 -5.25
N ILE A 182 -6.60 1.49 -4.98
CA ILE A 182 -7.48 1.52 -3.81
C ILE A 182 -8.88 1.86 -4.31
N GLY A 183 -9.88 1.07 -3.88
CA GLY A 183 -11.27 1.33 -4.23
C GLY A 183 -11.79 2.62 -3.58
N ARG A 184 -12.71 3.32 -4.23
CA ARG A 184 -13.28 4.58 -3.72
C ARG A 184 -13.82 4.48 -2.29
N THR A 185 -14.60 3.44 -1.99
CA THR A 185 -15.19 3.22 -0.67
C THR A 185 -14.12 2.98 0.40
N GLU A 186 -13.08 2.21 0.06
CA GLU A 186 -11.94 1.98 0.94
C GLU A 186 -11.16 3.28 1.19
N ALA A 187 -10.92 4.07 0.14
CA ALA A 187 -10.24 5.35 0.25
C ALA A 187 -10.99 6.33 1.16
N VAL A 188 -12.32 6.44 1.05
CA VAL A 188 -13.13 7.29 1.96
C VAL A 188 -12.99 6.84 3.42
N THR A 189 -12.95 5.53 3.64
CA THR A 189 -12.79 4.96 4.99
C THR A 189 -11.41 5.27 5.56
N LEU A 190 -10.37 5.06 4.76
CA LEU A 190 -8.98 5.37 5.13
C LEU A 190 -8.82 6.87 5.39
N GLN A 191 -9.29 7.72 4.48
CA GLN A 191 -9.27 9.18 4.60
C GLN A 191 -9.89 9.65 5.93
N SER A 192 -11.05 9.10 6.30
CA SER A 192 -11.73 9.44 7.56
C SER A 192 -10.90 9.04 8.78
N ALA A 193 -10.23 7.88 8.74
CA ALA A 193 -9.36 7.42 9.81
C ALA A 193 -8.09 8.26 9.95
N LEU A 194 -7.43 8.62 8.84
CA LEU A 194 -6.28 9.52 8.83
C LEU A 194 -6.66 10.90 9.41
N LEU A 195 -7.85 11.38 9.07
CA LEU A 195 -8.37 12.66 9.54
C LEU A 195 -8.65 12.72 11.04
N ALA A 196 -8.92 11.59 11.67
CA ALA A 196 -9.08 11.52 13.12
C ALA A 196 -7.77 11.86 13.87
N ASP A 197 -6.62 11.50 13.29
CA ASP A 197 -5.30 11.83 13.85
C ASP A 197 -4.86 13.28 13.52
N LEU A 198 -5.28 13.80 12.36
CA LEU A 198 -4.85 15.12 11.85
C LEU A 198 -5.67 16.29 12.39
N VAL A 199 -6.95 16.09 12.69
CA VAL A 199 -7.88 17.17 13.06
C VAL A 199 -8.56 16.84 14.38
N ALA A 200 -8.28 17.62 15.42
CA ALA A 200 -8.84 17.41 16.76
C ALA A 200 -10.32 17.80 16.87
N ASP A 201 -10.70 18.95 16.31
CA ASP A 201 -12.08 19.43 16.35
C ASP A 201 -13.00 18.59 15.45
N PRO A 202 -14.09 17.98 15.98
CA PRO A 202 -15.02 17.19 15.18
C PRO A 202 -15.70 17.96 14.05
N ALA A 203 -16.03 19.24 14.27
CA ALA A 203 -16.72 20.04 13.25
C ALA A 203 -15.80 20.37 12.08
N GLU A 204 -14.54 20.74 12.37
CA GLU A 204 -13.52 20.91 11.35
C GLU A 204 -13.19 19.60 10.63
N ARG A 205 -13.11 18.48 11.37
CA ARG A 205 -12.86 17.16 10.76
C ARG A 205 -13.93 16.79 9.75
N ALA A 206 -15.20 17.02 10.05
CA ALA A 206 -16.31 16.76 9.13
C ALA A 206 -16.18 17.59 7.83
N ARG A 207 -15.80 18.86 7.93
CA ARG A 207 -15.54 19.72 6.76
C ARG A 207 -14.36 19.24 5.92
N ARG A 208 -13.27 18.82 6.58
CA ARG A 208 -12.09 18.23 5.94
C ARG A 208 -12.45 16.92 5.22
N VAL A 209 -13.28 16.06 5.82
CA VAL A 209 -13.74 14.82 5.18
C VAL A 209 -14.46 15.10 3.86
N GLU A 210 -15.36 16.09 3.83
CA GLU A 210 -16.07 16.45 2.60
C GLU A 210 -15.11 16.99 1.52
N THR A 211 -14.20 17.88 1.92
CA THR A 211 -13.22 18.51 1.02
C THR A 211 -12.27 17.48 0.41
N GLU A 212 -11.71 16.61 1.25
CA GLU A 212 -10.82 15.53 0.83
C GLU A 212 -11.57 14.45 0.03
N GLY A 213 -12.84 14.19 0.36
CA GLY A 213 -13.69 13.27 -0.39
C GLY A 213 -13.89 13.69 -1.84
N LYS A 214 -14.01 15.01 -2.09
CA LYS A 214 -14.07 15.57 -3.46
C LYS A 214 -12.78 15.30 -4.25
N ARG A 215 -11.60 15.30 -3.61
CA ARG A 215 -10.32 14.98 -4.26
C ARG A 215 -10.25 13.54 -4.76
N LEU A 216 -10.93 12.61 -4.08
CA LEU A 216 -11.03 11.21 -4.52
C LEU A 216 -11.95 11.04 -5.75
N VAL A 217 -12.74 12.05 -6.10
CA VAL A 217 -13.65 12.08 -7.27
C VAL A 217 -13.01 12.85 -8.44
N GLY A 218 -11.70 13.14 -8.42
CA GLY A 218 -10.98 13.95 -9.44
C GLY A 218 -11.48 13.70 -10.87
N PRO A 219 -11.59 14.77 -11.68
CA PRO A 219 -12.61 14.95 -12.70
C PRO A 219 -12.86 13.65 -13.46
N SER A 220 -14.08 13.13 -13.33
CA SER A 220 -14.67 12.26 -14.34
C SER A 220 -14.25 12.79 -15.72
N GLY A 221 -13.63 11.92 -16.53
CA GLY A 221 -13.06 12.29 -17.82
C GLY A 221 -13.97 13.20 -18.64
N ASP A 222 -13.33 14.06 -19.44
CA ASP A 222 -13.99 14.93 -20.41
C ASP A 222 -15.25 14.29 -21.02
N PRO A 223 -16.43 14.91 -20.90
CA PRO A 223 -17.56 14.57 -21.75
C PRO A 223 -17.42 15.09 -23.20
N ASP A 224 -16.34 15.81 -23.55
CA ASP A 224 -16.22 16.49 -24.85
C ASP A 224 -15.26 15.81 -25.84
N GLY A 225 -14.99 14.51 -25.65
CA GLY A 225 -14.27 13.68 -26.62
C GLY A 225 -15.18 13.13 -27.72
N GLY A 226 -15.92 13.97 -28.45
CA GLY A 226 -16.67 13.49 -29.61
C GLY A 226 -17.74 14.41 -30.18
N SER A 227 -17.34 15.36 -31.04
CA SER A 227 -18.03 15.68 -32.30
C SER A 227 -17.24 16.72 -33.10
N ALA A 228 -16.12 16.27 -33.69
CA ALA A 228 -15.53 16.93 -34.84
C ALA A 228 -15.53 15.95 -36.01
N SER A 229 -16.68 15.80 -36.66
CA SER A 229 -16.79 15.33 -38.04
C SER A 229 -18.21 15.56 -38.56
N GLY A 230 -18.33 16.42 -39.58
CA GLY A 230 -19.43 16.27 -40.54
C GLY A 230 -20.05 17.55 -41.09
N ARG A 231 -19.45 18.02 -42.20
CA ARG A 231 -20.10 18.61 -43.40
C ARG A 231 -20.70 20.02 -43.31
N GLY A 232 -20.03 20.92 -44.04
CA GLY A 232 -20.58 22.02 -44.82
C GLY A 232 -19.60 22.32 -45.95
#